data_AF-A0A1G6ATK6-F1
#
_entry.id   AF-A0A1G6ATK6-F1
#
_cell.length_a   1.000
_cell.length_b   1.000
_cell.length_c   1.000
_cell.angle_alpha   90.00
_cell.angle_beta   90.00
_cell.angle_gamma   90.00
#
_symmetry.space_group_name_H-M   'P 1'
#
loop_
_entity.id
_entity.type
_entity.pdbx_description
1 polymer ?
#
loop_
_entity_poly.entity_id
_entity_poly.type
_entity_poly.pdbx_seq_one_letter_code
_entity_poly.pdbx_strand_id
1 'polypeptide(L)'
;MIDFQKSMKLSLIFGLIGALLLPLMYECYANVSRGIALSVLAAWAVFIGVKYSALSRKAALLAASAGLAYTFGMGLIFYIAVHNAAVALLEKNSKYFYLTLKEQMLWWLYAVLIMLSAFAVMFFAWGIRYAVKRIRSNSEQVGDYIANAFDESGDLK
;
A
#
# COMPACT_ATOMS: atom_id res chain seq x y z
N MET A 1 1.89 -3.99 22.98
CA MET A 1 2.08 -5.40 22.54
C MET A 1 1.04 -5.83 21.50
N ILE A 2 -0.25 -5.53 21.69
CA ILE A 2 -1.34 -5.87 20.75
C ILE A 2 -1.13 -5.30 19.33
N ASP A 3 -0.63 -4.07 19.22
CA ASP A 3 -0.40 -3.40 17.92
C ASP A 3 0.69 -4.06 17.07
N PHE A 4 1.74 -4.61 17.70
CA PHE A 4 2.84 -5.30 17.01
C PHE A 4 2.40 -6.66 16.47
N GLN A 5 1.64 -7.44 17.25
CA GLN A 5 1.09 -8.71 16.78
C GLN A 5 0.11 -8.49 15.61
N LYS A 6 -0.77 -7.48 15.70
CA LYS A 6 -1.68 -7.10 14.62
C LYS A 6 -0.94 -6.67 13.36
N SER A 7 0.12 -5.88 13.52
CA SER A 7 1.03 -5.46 12.46
C SER A 7 1.66 -6.64 11.72
N MET A 8 2.22 -7.60 12.47
CA MET A 8 2.84 -8.78 11.86
C MET A 8 1.84 -9.70 11.16
N LYS A 9 0.64 -9.87 11.72
CA LYS A 9 -0.41 -10.64 11.07
C LYS A 9 -0.84 -9.99 9.75
N LEU A 10 -1.01 -8.66 9.73
CA LEU A 10 -1.36 -7.92 8.52
C LEU A 10 -0.26 -7.97 7.47
N SER A 11 1.01 -7.82 7.87
CA SER A 11 2.14 -7.88 6.93
C SER A 11 2.27 -9.26 6.30
N LEU A 12 2.03 -10.33 7.06
CA LEU A 12 2.05 -11.70 6.53
C LEU A 12 0.89 -11.95 5.56
N ILE A 13 -0.34 -11.58 5.93
CA ILE A 13 -1.51 -11.78 5.07
C ILE A 13 -1.37 -10.98 3.78
N PHE A 14 -1.12 -9.67 3.88
CA PHE A 14 -0.99 -8.82 2.69
C PHE A 14 0.26 -9.13 1.89
N GLY A 15 1.35 -9.53 2.56
CA GLY A 15 2.58 -9.98 1.91
C GLY A 15 2.37 -11.25 1.09
N LEU A 16 1.64 -12.24 1.61
CA LEU A 16 1.31 -13.47 0.88
C LEU A 16 0.35 -13.23 -0.29
N ILE A 17 -0.67 -12.38 -0.09
CA ILE A 17 -1.56 -12.00 -1.18
C ILE A 17 -0.78 -11.25 -2.26
N GLY A 18 0.09 -10.31 -1.86
CA GLY A 18 0.99 -9.60 -2.76
C GLY A 18 1.90 -10.55 -3.52
N ALA A 19 2.48 -11.55 -2.84
CA ALA A 19 3.34 -12.56 -3.43
C ALA A 19 2.65 -13.39 -4.50
N LEU A 20 1.35 -13.69 -4.35
CA LEU A 20 0.58 -14.38 -5.38
C LEU A 20 0.13 -13.45 -6.51
N LEU A 21 -0.24 -12.22 -6.15
CA LEU A 21 -0.70 -11.21 -7.10
C LEU A 21 0.41 -10.80 -8.06
N LEU A 22 1.65 -10.72 -7.59
CA LEU A 22 2.80 -10.27 -8.37
C LEU A 22 3.04 -11.14 -9.63
N PRO A 23 3.20 -12.47 -9.56
CA PRO A 23 3.35 -13.31 -10.74
C PRO A 23 2.06 -13.38 -11.56
N LEU A 24 0.88 -13.34 -10.94
CA LEU A 24 -0.38 -13.35 -11.68
C LEU A 24 -0.54 -12.09 -12.54
N MET A 25 -0.15 -10.93 -12.01
CA MET A 25 -0.13 -9.67 -12.75
C MET A 25 0.99 -9.61 -13.78
N TYR A 26 2.13 -10.26 -13.55
CA TYR A 26 3.15 -10.44 -14.59
C TYR A 26 2.58 -11.18 -15.82
N GLU A 27 1.86 -12.29 -15.58
CA GLU A 27 1.21 -13.05 -16.65
C GLU A 27 0.14 -12.23 -17.37
N CYS A 28 -0.64 -11.42 -16.63
CA CYS A 28 -1.60 -10.49 -17.23
C CYS A 28 -0.91 -9.37 -18.02
N TYR A 29 0.23 -8.87 -17.55
CA TYR A 29 1.01 -7.84 -18.24
C TYR A 29 1.58 -8.36 -19.56
N ALA A 30 1.99 -9.63 -19.59
CA ALA A 30 2.49 -10.32 -20.78
C ALA A 30 1.37 -10.64 -21.79
N ASN A 31 0.27 -11.22 -21.32
CA ASN A 31 -0.69 -11.92 -22.17
C ASN A 31 -2.06 -11.23 -22.32
N VAL A 32 -2.40 -10.25 -21.47
CA VAL A 32 -3.74 -9.64 -21.44
C VAL A 32 -3.68 -8.14 -21.72
N SER A 33 -3.13 -7.35 -20.79
CA SER A 33 -3.03 -5.90 -20.91
C SER A 33 -2.08 -5.33 -19.86
N ARG A 34 -1.10 -4.56 -20.33
CA ARG A 34 -0.15 -3.83 -19.46
C ARG A 34 -0.86 -2.87 -18.52
N GLY A 35 -1.81 -2.11 -19.05
CA GLY A 35 -2.55 -1.10 -18.28
C GLY A 35 -3.37 -1.72 -17.15
N ILE A 36 -4.06 -2.84 -17.42
CA ILE A 36 -4.87 -3.53 -16.40
C ILE A 36 -3.97 -4.09 -15.30
N ALA A 37 -2.90 -4.80 -15.68
CA ALA A 37 -1.98 -5.39 -14.72
C ALA A 37 -1.37 -4.35 -13.76
N LEU A 38 -0.90 -3.23 -14.32
CA LEU A 38 -0.33 -2.14 -13.52
C LEU A 38 -1.39 -1.44 -12.66
N SER A 39 -2.61 -1.25 -13.17
CA SER A 39 -3.70 -0.59 -12.43
C SER A 39 -4.16 -1.43 -11.24
N VAL A 40 -4.27 -2.76 -11.40
CA VAL A 40 -4.62 -3.67 -10.30
C VAL A 40 -3.52 -3.67 -9.24
N LEU A 41 -2.25 -3.71 -9.65
CA LEU A 41 -1.13 -3.64 -8.70
C LEU A 41 -1.09 -2.28 -7.97
N ALA A 42 -1.39 -1.19 -8.66
CA ALA A 42 -1.49 0.14 -8.06
C ALA A 42 -2.65 0.24 -7.07
N ALA A 43 -3.82 -0.28 -7.41
CA ALA A 43 -4.97 -0.35 -6.50
C ALA A 43 -4.63 -1.18 -5.25
N TRP A 44 -3.91 -2.29 -5.42
CA TRP A 44 -3.41 -3.09 -4.31
C TRP A 44 -2.45 -2.31 -3.41
N ALA A 45 -1.46 -1.61 -3.99
CA ALA A 45 -0.51 -0.79 -3.26
C ALA A 45 -1.19 0.34 -2.46
N VAL A 46 -2.19 1.01 -3.05
CA VAL A 46 -2.99 2.02 -2.36
C VAL A 46 -3.78 1.38 -1.22
N PHE A 47 -4.44 0.24 -1.45
CA PHE A 47 -5.22 -0.46 -0.44
C PHE A 47 -4.36 -0.82 0.78
N ILE A 48 -3.21 -1.45 0.58
CA ILE A 48 -2.31 -1.82 1.68
C ILE A 48 -1.74 -0.58 2.39
N GLY A 49 -1.40 0.48 1.65
CA GLY A 49 -0.91 1.74 2.21
C GLY A 49 -1.92 2.41 3.13
N VAL A 50 -3.20 2.44 2.73
CA VAL A 50 -4.29 2.94 3.57
C VAL A 50 -4.47 2.05 4.80
N LYS A 51 -4.44 0.72 4.66
CA LYS A 51 -4.59 -0.20 5.81
C LYS A 51 -3.46 -0.08 6.81
N TYR A 52 -2.21 0.06 6.35
CA TYR A 52 -1.06 0.28 7.24
C TYR A 52 -1.09 1.66 7.91
N SER A 53 -1.65 2.69 7.25
CA SER A 53 -1.79 4.01 7.86
C SER A 53 -2.62 4.02 9.15
N ALA A 54 -3.48 3.02 9.37
CA ALA A 54 -4.29 2.86 10.57
C ALA A 54 -3.50 2.34 11.80
N LEU A 55 -2.28 1.82 11.60
CA LEU A 55 -1.42 1.33 12.67
C LEU A 55 -0.58 2.47 13.28
N SER A 56 -0.03 2.22 14.47
CA SER A 56 0.97 3.12 15.08
C SER A 56 2.23 3.22 14.21
N ARG A 57 2.89 4.39 14.19
CA ARG A 57 3.95 4.72 13.21
C ARG A 57 5.05 3.65 13.08
N LYS A 58 5.57 3.18 14.21
CA LYS A 58 6.63 2.13 14.24
C LYS A 58 6.11 0.79 13.73
N ALA A 59 4.89 0.41 14.12
CA ALA A 59 4.26 -0.83 13.69
C ALA A 59 3.91 -0.79 12.20
N ALA A 60 3.41 0.34 11.69
CA ALA A 60 3.08 0.52 10.28
C ALA A 60 4.32 0.42 9.37
N LEU A 61 5.43 1.05 9.76
CA LEU A 61 6.70 0.93 9.03
C LEU A 61 7.18 -0.52 9.02
N LEU A 62 7.17 -1.19 10.17
CA LEU A 62 7.54 -2.60 10.25
C LEU A 62 6.64 -3.48 9.36
N ALA A 63 5.32 -3.27 9.42
CA ALA A 63 4.34 -4.02 8.63
C ALA A 63 4.55 -3.82 7.13
N ALA A 64 4.73 -2.59 6.68
CA ALA A 64 4.93 -2.25 5.28
C ALA A 64 6.25 -2.84 4.76
N SER A 65 7.34 -2.69 5.50
CA SER A 65 8.65 -3.24 5.12
C SER A 65 8.63 -4.77 5.08
N ALA A 66 8.09 -5.42 6.12
CA ALA A 66 8.00 -6.88 6.17
C ALA A 66 7.05 -7.41 5.08
N GLY A 67 5.90 -6.77 4.88
CA GLY A 67 4.95 -7.14 3.84
C GLY A 67 5.53 -7.02 2.43
N LEU A 68 6.34 -5.99 2.18
CA LEU A 68 7.06 -5.82 0.91
C LEU A 68 8.11 -6.92 0.73
N ALA A 69 8.89 -7.22 1.76
CA ALA A 69 9.86 -8.32 1.73
C ALA A 69 9.19 -9.68 1.45
N TYR A 70 8.06 -9.96 2.11
CA TYR A 70 7.28 -11.18 1.83
C TYR A 70 6.74 -11.20 0.40
N THR A 71 6.23 -10.07 -0.10
CA THR A 71 5.69 -9.96 -1.47
C THR A 71 6.74 -10.31 -2.51
N PHE A 72 7.94 -9.72 -2.42
CA PHE A 72 8.99 -9.97 -3.41
C PHE A 72 9.68 -11.32 -3.19
N GLY A 73 10.03 -11.66 -1.95
CA GLY A 73 10.71 -12.91 -1.62
C GLY A 73 9.87 -14.13 -1.97
N MET A 74 8.63 -14.19 -1.49
CA MET A 74 7.71 -15.29 -1.80
C MET A 74 7.16 -15.20 -3.22
N GLY A 75 7.04 -14.00 -3.78
CA GLY A 75 6.54 -13.81 -5.15
C GLY A 75 7.42 -14.45 -6.21
N LEU A 76 8.74 -14.47 -5.99
CA LEU A 76 9.66 -15.22 -6.85
C LEU A 76 9.46 -16.74 -6.76
N ILE A 77 9.11 -17.26 -5.59
CA ILE A 77 8.81 -18.69 -5.41
C ILE A 77 7.48 -19.03 -6.10
N PHE A 78 6.44 -18.22 -5.87
CA PHE A 78 5.14 -18.42 -6.50
C PHE A 78 5.17 -18.21 -8.01
N TYR A 79 6.09 -17.39 -8.53
CA TYR A 79 6.30 -17.24 -9.96
C TYR A 79 6.54 -18.59 -10.65
N ILE A 80 7.34 -19.49 -10.07
CA ILE A 80 7.62 -20.80 -10.68
C ILE A 80 6.33 -21.60 -10.88
N ALA A 81 5.45 -21.62 -9.86
CA ALA A 81 4.18 -22.35 -9.93
C ALA A 81 3.17 -21.67 -10.86
N VAL A 82 3.01 -20.35 -10.73
CA VAL A 82 2.02 -19.57 -11.50
C VAL A 82 2.40 -19.50 -12.97
N HIS A 83 3.67 -19.28 -13.30
CA HIS A 83 4.15 -19.23 -14.68
C HIS A 83 3.93 -20.55 -15.39
N ASN A 84 4.34 -21.67 -14.77
CA ASN A 84 4.13 -23.01 -15.37
C ASN A 84 2.64 -23.31 -15.60
N ALA A 85 1.78 -22.93 -14.66
CA ALA A 85 0.34 -23.10 -14.80
C ALA A 85 -0.25 -22.19 -15.89
N ALA A 86 0.21 -20.93 -15.99
CA ALA A 86 -0.23 -19.97 -16.99
C ALA A 86 0.17 -20.40 -18.40
N VAL A 87 1.42 -20.84 -18.58
CA VAL A 87 1.92 -21.40 -19.84
C VAL A 87 1.08 -22.61 -20.24
N ALA A 88 0.92 -23.61 -19.36
CA ALA A 88 0.15 -24.81 -19.67
C ALA A 88 -1.32 -24.50 -20.02
N LEU A 89 -1.95 -23.56 -19.32
CA LEU A 89 -3.32 -23.14 -19.58
C LEU A 89 -3.46 -22.35 -20.88
N LEU A 90 -2.52 -21.45 -21.16
CA LEU A 90 -2.54 -20.63 -22.35
C LEU A 90 -2.18 -21.45 -23.57
N GLU A 91 -1.17 -22.30 -23.56
CA GLU A 91 -0.85 -23.19 -24.70
C GLU A 91 -1.99 -24.16 -25.03
N LYS A 92 -2.77 -24.59 -24.04
CA LYS A 92 -3.94 -25.44 -24.26
C LYS A 92 -5.09 -24.70 -24.96
N ASN A 93 -5.27 -23.40 -24.68
CA ASN A 93 -6.46 -22.64 -25.09
C ASN A 93 -6.16 -21.51 -26.11
N SER A 94 -4.90 -21.13 -26.29
CA SER A 94 -4.44 -19.93 -27.00
C SER A 94 -2.91 -19.98 -27.26
N LYS A 95 -2.31 -18.85 -27.63
CA LYS A 95 -0.85 -18.67 -27.72
C LYS A 95 -0.33 -17.94 -26.47
N TYR A 96 0.80 -18.40 -25.96
CA TYR A 96 1.53 -17.74 -24.88
C TYR A 96 2.53 -16.72 -25.45
N PHE A 97 2.55 -15.50 -24.90
CA PHE A 97 3.49 -14.45 -25.29
C PHE A 97 4.57 -14.27 -24.24
N TYR A 98 5.82 -14.52 -24.64
CA TYR A 98 6.98 -14.24 -23.80
C TYR A 98 7.35 -12.76 -23.89
N LEU A 99 7.50 -12.12 -22.73
CA LEU A 99 8.04 -10.76 -22.65
C LEU A 99 9.53 -10.77 -23.01
N THR A 100 9.94 -9.76 -23.78
CA THR A 100 11.37 -9.52 -24.03
C THR A 100 12.09 -9.14 -22.74
N LEU A 101 13.42 -9.34 -22.67
CA LEU A 101 14.21 -9.02 -21.48
C LEU A 101 13.99 -7.57 -20.99
N LYS A 102 13.91 -6.62 -21.94
CA LYS A 102 13.63 -5.21 -21.64
C LYS A 102 12.28 -5.03 -20.93
N GLU A 103 11.25 -5.71 -21.41
CA GLU A 103 9.90 -5.58 -20.85
C GLU A 103 9.75 -6.30 -19.52
N GLN A 104 10.49 -7.40 -19.32
CA GLN A 104 10.59 -8.06 -18.01
C GLN A 104 11.22 -7.12 -16.98
N MET A 105 12.32 -6.45 -17.34
CA MET A 105 12.96 -5.47 -16.46
C MET A 105 12.04 -4.28 -16.16
N LEU A 106 11.32 -3.78 -17.16
CA LEU A 106 10.34 -2.71 -16.96
C LEU A 106 9.21 -3.13 -16.03
N TRP A 107 8.68 -4.35 -16.17
CA TRP A 107 7.69 -4.89 -15.25
C TRP A 107 8.19 -4.86 -13.80
N TRP A 108 9.39 -5.42 -13.54
CA TRP A 108 9.95 -5.45 -12.20
C TRP A 108 10.19 -4.05 -11.63
N LEU A 109 10.68 -3.12 -12.45
CA LEU A 109 10.84 -1.72 -12.08
C LEU A 109 9.49 -1.11 -11.69
N TYR A 110 8.45 -1.27 -12.53
CA TYR A 110 7.12 -0.75 -12.23
C TYR A 110 6.53 -1.39 -10.98
N ALA A 111 6.67 -2.70 -10.80
CA ALA A 111 6.17 -3.40 -9.62
C ALA A 111 6.82 -2.89 -8.34
N VAL A 112 8.15 -2.68 -8.33
CA VAL A 112 8.87 -2.10 -7.19
C VAL A 112 8.39 -0.67 -6.92
N LEU A 113 8.35 0.19 -7.95
CA LEU A 113 7.92 1.58 -7.78
C LEU A 113 6.48 1.69 -7.27
N ILE A 114 5.57 0.88 -7.81
CA ILE A 114 4.17 0.83 -7.39
C ILE A 114 4.08 0.35 -5.94
N MET A 115 4.77 -0.73 -5.57
CA MET A 115 4.72 -1.21 -4.19
C MET A 115 5.35 -0.22 -3.20
N LEU A 116 6.38 0.53 -3.61
CA LEU A 116 6.94 1.62 -2.80
C LEU A 116 5.95 2.79 -2.63
N SER A 117 5.04 3.02 -3.59
CA SER A 117 4.00 4.05 -3.45
C SER A 117 3.06 3.79 -2.26
N ALA A 118 2.95 2.56 -1.77
CA ALA A 118 2.22 2.25 -0.54
C ALA A 118 2.76 3.00 0.67
N PHE A 119 4.07 3.24 0.74
CA PHE A 119 4.69 4.08 1.77
C PHE A 119 4.28 5.54 1.61
N ALA A 120 4.27 6.06 0.38
CA ALA A 120 3.83 7.42 0.11
C ALA A 120 2.36 7.63 0.52
N VAL A 121 1.47 6.69 0.20
CA VAL A 121 0.06 6.71 0.62
C VAL A 121 -0.06 6.70 2.15
N MET A 122 0.74 5.88 2.82
CA MET A 122 0.76 5.81 4.28
C MET A 122 1.21 7.15 4.91
N PHE A 123 2.30 7.74 4.43
CA PHE A 123 2.78 9.04 4.93
C PHE A 123 1.78 10.16 4.63
N PHE A 124 1.18 10.15 3.45
CA PHE A 124 0.15 11.11 3.06
C PHE A 124 -1.06 11.06 3.98
N ALA A 125 -1.58 9.86 4.27
CA ALA A 125 -2.68 9.67 5.21
C ALA A 125 -2.34 10.16 6.62
N TRP A 126 -1.10 9.98 7.08
CA TRP A 126 -0.65 10.56 8.35
C TRP A 126 -0.59 12.09 8.33
N GLY A 127 -0.11 12.67 7.23
CA GLY A 127 -0.08 14.12 7.01
C GLY A 127 -1.47 14.74 7.10
N ILE A 128 -2.46 14.14 6.43
CA ILE A 128 -3.87 14.59 6.50
C ILE A 128 -4.39 14.54 7.94
N ARG A 129 -4.20 13.41 8.64
CA ARG A 129 -4.67 13.29 10.04
C ARG A 129 -4.02 14.31 10.97
N TYR A 130 -2.75 14.60 10.75
CA TYR A 130 -2.03 15.62 11.51
C TYR A 130 -2.57 17.02 11.22
N ALA A 131 -2.79 17.37 9.94
CA ALA A 131 -3.37 18.66 9.55
C ALA A 131 -4.77 18.86 10.14
N VAL A 132 -5.64 17.84 10.05
CA VAL A 132 -7.00 17.88 10.64
C VAL A 132 -6.95 18.10 12.15
N LYS A 133 -6.08 17.38 12.87
CA LYS A 133 -5.90 17.57 14.31
C LYS A 133 -5.43 18.99 14.65
N ARG A 134 -4.50 19.53 13.86
CA ARG A 134 -3.96 20.88 14.07
C ARG A 134 -5.03 21.94 13.82
N ILE A 135 -5.83 21.81 12.77
CA ILE A 135 -6.95 22.73 12.49
C ILE A 135 -7.98 22.69 13.63
N ARG A 136 -8.33 21.49 14.09
CA ARG A 136 -9.28 21.32 15.20
C ARG A 136 -8.74 21.95 16.50
N SER A 137 -7.49 21.67 16.86
CA SER A 137 -6.85 22.25 18.05
C SER A 137 -6.76 23.77 17.98
N ASN A 138 -6.45 24.32 16.80
CA ASN A 138 -6.44 25.77 16.62
C ASN A 138 -7.85 26.36 16.75
N SER A 139 -8.89 25.68 16.26
CA SER A 139 -10.28 26.10 16.42
C SER A 139 -10.74 26.05 17.86
N GLU A 140 -10.36 25.01 18.62
CA GLU A 140 -10.66 24.89 20.06
C GLU A 140 -9.97 26.02 20.83
N GLN A 141 -8.68 26.27 20.57
CA GLN A 141 -7.96 27.41 21.18
C GLN A 141 -8.59 28.76 20.85
N VAL A 142 -8.98 29.01 19.60
CA VAL A 142 -9.68 30.24 19.21
C VAL A 142 -11.02 30.37 19.94
N GLY A 143 -11.75 29.27 20.12
CA GLY A 143 -12.97 29.24 20.94
C GLY A 143 -12.71 29.63 22.40
N ASP A 144 -11.67 29.07 23.02
CA ASP A 144 -11.28 29.39 24.39
C ASP A 144 -10.83 30.86 24.54
N TYR A 145 -10.09 31.41 23.58
CA TYR A 145 -9.72 32.83 23.57
C TYR A 145 -10.95 33.75 23.48
N ILE A 146 -11.92 33.40 22.64
CA ILE A 146 -13.17 34.15 22.50
C ILE A 146 -13.95 34.08 23.82
N ALA A 147 -14.10 32.90 24.42
CA ALA A 147 -14.81 32.74 25.69
C ALA A 147 -14.16 33.56 26.82
N ASN A 148 -12.84 33.51 26.96
CA ASN A 148 -12.11 34.29 27.96
C ASN A 148 -12.20 35.80 27.73
N ALA A 149 -12.22 36.26 26.47
CA ALA A 149 -12.36 37.69 26.15
C ALA A 149 -13.76 38.24 26.47
N PHE A 150 -14.79 37.39 26.49
CA PHE A 150 -16.14 37.79 26.89
C PHE A 150 -16.39 37.68 28.40
N ASP A 151 -15.66 36.82 29.12
CA ASP A 151 -15.70 36.75 30.58
C ASP A 151 -15.02 37.97 31.25
N GLU A 152 -13.95 38.51 30.66
CA GLU A 152 -13.28 39.74 31.16
C GLU A 152 -14.13 41.02 31.01
N SER A 153 -15.24 40.98 30.26
CA SER A 153 -16.15 42.13 30.13
C SER A 153 -17.06 42.36 31.35
N GLY A 154 -16.99 41.49 32.36
CA GLY A 154 -17.75 41.57 33.61
C GLY A 154 -17.12 42.38 34.75
N ASP A 155 -15.87 42.85 34.61
CA ASP A 155 -15.13 43.57 35.67
C ASP A 155 -14.78 45.02 35.27
N LEU A 156 -15.70 45.70 34.60
CA LEU A 156 -15.68 47.17 34.51
C LEU A 156 -16.30 47.76 35.79
N LYS A 157 -15.45 47.96 36.80
CA LYS A 157 -15.71 48.93 37.88
C LYS A 157 -15.45 50.36 37.41
#